data_AF-A0A1Q9T207-F1
#
_entry.id   AF-A0A1Q9T207-F1
#
_cell.length_a   1.000
_cell.length_b   1.000
_cell.length_c   1.000
_cell.angle_alpha   90.00
_cell.angle_beta   90.00
_cell.angle_gamma   90.00
#
_symmetry.space_group_name_H-M   'P 1'
#
loop_
_entity.id
_entity.type
_entity.pdbx_description
1 polymer ?
#
loop_
_entity_poly.entity_id
_entity_poly.type
_entity_poly.pdbx_seq_one_letter_code
_entity_poly.pdbx_strand_id
1 'polypeptide(L)'
;MIAALRDATSFLTRVPLPQREGFDLARAAWAFPIVGAGVGAVVGALAWGASLLVPPLVAATLAVLAEVLLTGALHLDGLADCADGCGGRDRESRLRIMKDHAVGVYGTAAVVLALVLQIAAVQALLGSLEWWGVVAVLASVGALSRSGMLTVALRLRRGGPRGRRGRSCWGCGPARWSWQAAWRGCRRSRSGRSGSGWGYACCSPPSSCRCSSRCGRSGRSAA
;
A
#
# COMPACT_ATOMS: atom_id res chain seq x y z
N MET A 1 -6.50 23.33 0.24
CA MET A 1 -7.35 22.36 0.97
C MET A 1 -7.75 21.17 0.09
N ILE A 2 -8.57 21.36 -0.96
CA ILE A 2 -9.07 20.27 -1.82
C ILE A 2 -7.95 19.45 -2.49
N ALA A 3 -6.88 20.10 -2.97
CA ALA A 3 -5.73 19.39 -3.57
C ALA A 3 -5.02 18.45 -2.57
N ALA A 4 -4.81 18.92 -1.34
CA ALA A 4 -4.19 18.12 -0.27
C ALA A 4 -5.06 16.90 0.12
N LEU A 5 -6.38 17.06 0.17
CA LEU A 5 -7.29 15.93 0.40
C LEU A 5 -7.21 14.91 -0.73
N ARG A 6 -7.18 15.34 -1.99
CA ARG A 6 -7.04 14.44 -3.14
C ARG A 6 -5.72 13.68 -3.12
N ASP A 7 -4.62 14.36 -2.82
CA ASP A 7 -3.29 13.75 -2.73
C ASP A 7 -3.25 12.70 -1.61
N ALA A 8 -3.76 13.04 -0.42
CA ALA A 8 -3.87 12.10 0.70
C ALA A 8 -4.76 10.89 0.37
N THR A 9 -5.93 11.10 -0.24
CA THR A 9 -6.83 10.01 -0.65
C THR A 9 -6.19 9.12 -1.69
N SER A 10 -5.48 9.69 -2.68
CA SER A 10 -4.80 8.90 -3.72
C SER A 10 -3.64 8.06 -3.19
N PHE A 11 -3.03 8.47 -2.07
CA PHE A 11 -1.97 7.74 -1.41
C PHE A 11 -2.49 6.66 -0.46
N LEU A 12 -3.51 6.98 0.33
CA LEU A 12 -4.04 6.10 1.38
C LEU A 12 -5.10 5.12 0.86
N THR A 13 -5.64 5.32 -0.33
CA THR A 13 -6.70 4.48 -0.92
C THR A 13 -6.41 4.14 -2.38
N ARG A 14 -7.01 3.05 -2.86
CA ARG A 14 -6.99 2.60 -4.26
C ARG A 14 -8.06 3.27 -5.12
N VAL A 15 -8.75 4.29 -4.61
CA VAL A 15 -9.78 5.01 -5.37
C VAL A 15 -9.09 5.70 -6.56
N PRO A 16 -9.50 5.40 -7.82
CA PRO A 16 -8.86 5.96 -8.99
C PRO A 16 -9.18 7.45 -9.12
N LEU A 17 -8.33 8.28 -8.52
CA LEU A 17 -8.39 9.73 -8.63
C LEU A 17 -7.43 10.19 -9.74
N PRO A 18 -7.82 11.15 -10.59
CA PRO A 18 -6.92 11.62 -11.63
C PRO A 18 -5.67 12.21 -10.98
N GLN A 19 -4.49 11.93 -11.53
CA GLN A 19 -3.24 12.47 -11.01
C GLN A 19 -3.17 13.96 -11.32
N ARG A 20 -2.69 14.78 -10.38
CA ARG A 20 -2.49 16.22 -10.57
C ARG A 20 -1.02 16.52 -10.80
N GLU A 21 -0.75 17.51 -11.64
CA GLU A 21 0.55 18.17 -11.66
C GLU A 21 0.78 18.84 -10.30
N GLY A 22 1.96 18.63 -9.72
CA GLY A 22 2.31 19.17 -8.40
C GLY A 22 1.85 18.35 -7.18
N PHE A 23 1.69 17.03 -7.31
CA PHE A 23 1.47 16.12 -6.18
C PHE A 23 2.49 16.35 -5.05
N ASP A 24 2.01 16.66 -3.85
CA ASP A 24 2.86 16.92 -2.68
C ASP A 24 2.29 16.26 -1.42
N LEU A 25 2.80 15.07 -1.14
CA LEU A 25 2.38 14.27 0.01
C LEU A 25 2.74 14.93 1.35
N ALA A 26 3.84 15.68 1.42
CA ALA A 26 4.25 16.35 2.65
C ALA A 26 3.27 17.47 3.02
N ARG A 27 2.82 18.24 2.01
CA ARG A 27 1.78 19.25 2.18
C ARG A 27 0.39 18.65 2.43
N ALA A 28 0.17 17.40 2.02
CA ALA A 28 -1.06 16.66 2.25
C ALA A 28 -1.14 15.96 3.62
N ALA A 29 -0.04 15.88 4.36
CA ALA A 29 0.06 15.12 5.62
C ALA A 29 -1.05 15.45 6.63
N TRP A 30 -1.40 16.73 6.80
CA TRP A 30 -2.46 17.15 7.74
C TRP A 30 -3.85 16.54 7.42
N ALA A 31 -4.08 16.10 6.18
CA ALA A 31 -5.34 15.50 5.75
C ALA A 31 -5.42 13.99 6.00
N PHE A 32 -4.32 13.33 6.38
CA PHE A 32 -4.31 11.87 6.58
C PHE A 32 -5.29 11.39 7.66
N PRO A 33 -5.42 12.05 8.84
CA PRO A 33 -6.39 11.63 9.85
C PRO A 33 -7.83 11.76 9.35
N ILE A 34 -8.12 12.78 8.52
CA ILE A 34 -9.45 13.00 7.93
C ILE A 34 -9.79 11.87 6.95
N VAL A 35 -8.85 11.51 6.08
CA VAL A 35 -9.02 10.38 5.15
C VAL A 35 -9.13 9.06 5.92
N GLY A 36 -8.33 8.88 6.98
CA GLY A 36 -8.41 7.73 7.89
C GLY A 36 -9.79 7.62 8.56
N ALA A 37 -10.34 8.74 9.04
CA ALA A 37 -11.69 8.78 9.61
C ALA A 37 -12.75 8.38 8.58
N GLY A 38 -12.64 8.89 7.35
CA GLY A 38 -13.55 8.54 6.26
C GLY A 38 -13.52 7.05 5.91
N VAL A 39 -12.32 6.46 5.81
CA VAL A 39 -12.15 5.02 5.59
C VAL A 39 -12.78 4.23 6.73
N GLY A 40 -12.49 4.58 7.98
CA GLY A 40 -13.07 3.91 9.16
C GLY A 40 -14.59 4.01 9.23
N ALA A 41 -15.17 5.16 8.85
CA ALA A 41 -16.61 5.34 8.79
C ALA A 41 -17.27 4.45 7.73
N VAL A 42 -16.68 4.35 6.53
CA VAL A 42 -17.14 3.45 5.47
C VAL A 42 -17.07 1.99 5.94
N VAL A 43 -15.97 1.59 6.56
CA VAL A 43 -15.80 0.23 7.10
C VAL A 43 -16.82 -0.07 8.19
N GLY A 44 -17.08 0.88 9.11
CA GLY A 44 -18.09 0.72 10.16
C GLY A 44 -19.51 0.61 9.62
N ALA A 45 -19.86 1.42 8.62
CA ALA A 45 -21.15 1.35 7.95
C ALA A 45 -21.33 0.02 7.21
N LEU A 46 -20.27 -0.47 6.54
CA LEU A 46 -20.29 -1.78 5.89
C LEU A 46 -20.41 -2.93 6.90
N ALA A 47 -19.67 -2.87 8.01
CA ALA A 47 -19.73 -3.88 9.07
C ALA A 47 -21.15 -3.99 9.65
N TRP A 48 -21.73 -2.86 10.04
CA TRP A 48 -23.09 -2.84 10.59
C TRP A 48 -24.15 -3.22 9.54
N GLY A 49 -24.06 -2.67 8.33
CA GLY A 49 -24.99 -3.00 7.25
C GLY A 49 -24.96 -4.49 6.88
N ALA A 50 -23.78 -5.10 6.84
CA ALA A 50 -23.64 -6.53 6.59
C ALA A 50 -24.18 -7.37 7.75
N SER A 51 -24.02 -6.94 9.01
CA SER A 51 -24.53 -7.70 10.17
C SER A 51 -26.05 -7.81 10.23
N LEU A 52 -26.77 -6.99 9.47
CA LEU A 52 -28.23 -7.12 9.30
C LEU A 52 -28.63 -8.32 8.42
N LEU A 53 -27.69 -8.83 7.61
CA LEU A 53 -27.95 -9.87 6.61
C LEU A 53 -27.22 -11.18 6.90
N VAL A 54 -26.06 -11.12 7.56
CA VAL A 54 -25.19 -12.28 7.82
C VAL A 54 -24.69 -12.29 9.27
N PRO A 55 -24.20 -13.43 9.79
CA PRO A 55 -23.68 -13.50 11.15
C PRO A 55 -22.56 -12.47 11.41
N PRO A 56 -22.43 -11.94 12.65
CA PRO A 56 -21.49 -10.87 12.97
C PRO A 56 -20.03 -11.15 12.57
N LEU A 57 -19.58 -12.40 12.68
CA LEU A 57 -18.25 -12.80 12.25
C LEU A 57 -18.03 -12.63 10.73
N VAL A 58 -19.03 -12.99 9.93
CA VAL A 58 -18.99 -12.85 8.47
C VAL A 58 -19.03 -11.37 8.11
N ALA A 59 -19.89 -10.59 8.74
CA ALA A 59 -19.98 -9.15 8.55
C ALA A 59 -18.66 -8.42 8.86
N ALA A 60 -18.04 -8.75 10.00
CA ALA A 60 -16.73 -8.22 10.39
C ALA A 60 -15.64 -8.60 9.37
N THR A 61 -15.62 -9.85 8.92
CA THR A 61 -14.66 -10.33 7.92
C THR A 61 -14.82 -9.59 6.58
N LEU A 62 -16.06 -9.40 6.11
CA LEU A 62 -16.34 -8.66 4.88
C LEU A 62 -15.92 -7.18 4.99
N ALA A 63 -16.16 -6.55 6.14
CA ALA A 63 -15.75 -5.17 6.39
C ALA A 63 -14.23 -5.00 6.39
N VAL A 64 -13.50 -5.91 7.06
CA VAL A 64 -12.03 -5.92 7.06
C VAL A 64 -11.48 -6.19 5.65
N LEU A 65 -12.08 -7.13 4.90
CA LEU A 65 -11.71 -7.37 3.51
C LEU A 65 -11.91 -6.11 2.65
N ALA A 66 -13.03 -5.42 2.83
CA ALA A 66 -13.31 -4.16 2.14
C ALA A 66 -12.26 -3.08 2.49
N GLU A 67 -11.84 -2.98 3.76
CA GLU A 67 -10.75 -2.06 4.15
C GLU A 67 -9.43 -2.40 3.44
N VAL A 68 -9.06 -3.68 3.39
CA VAL A 68 -7.83 -4.15 2.73
C VAL A 68 -7.86 -3.81 1.24
N LEU A 69 -8.99 -4.02 0.57
CA LEU A 69 -9.16 -3.69 -0.84
C LEU A 69 -9.15 -2.18 -1.08
N LEU A 70 -9.86 -1.41 -0.23
CA LEU A 70 -9.97 0.04 -0.34
C LEU A 70 -8.64 0.74 -0.12
N THR A 71 -7.83 0.26 0.83
CA THR A 71 -6.52 0.84 1.16
C THR A 71 -5.36 0.23 0.37
N GLY A 72 -5.61 -0.89 -0.33
CA GLY A 72 -4.59 -1.62 -1.07
C GLY A 72 -3.56 -2.33 -0.18
N ALA A 73 -3.92 -2.63 1.07
CA ALA A 73 -3.09 -3.31 2.06
C ALA A 73 -1.81 -2.57 2.48
N LEU A 74 -1.69 -1.25 2.22
CA LEU A 74 -0.48 -0.46 2.54
C LEU A 74 -0.04 -0.58 4.01
N HIS A 75 -1.00 -0.69 4.93
CA HIS A 75 -0.73 -0.83 6.37
C HIS A 75 -0.23 -2.23 6.73
N LEU A 76 -0.75 -3.26 6.05
CA LEU A 76 -0.34 -4.65 6.27
C LEU A 76 1.05 -4.91 5.70
N ASP A 77 1.38 -4.31 4.56
CA ASP A 77 2.72 -4.33 3.97
C ASP A 77 3.76 -3.71 4.92
N GLY A 78 3.48 -2.51 5.43
CA GLY A 78 4.33 -1.86 6.43
C GLY A 78 4.47 -2.64 7.73
N LEU A 79 3.41 -3.32 8.19
CA LEU A 79 3.46 -4.20 9.35
C LEU A 79 4.35 -5.43 9.08
N ALA A 80 4.20 -6.06 7.92
CA ALA A 80 5.02 -7.20 7.51
C ALA A 80 6.51 -6.83 7.45
N ASP A 81 6.84 -5.71 6.79
CA ASP A 81 8.21 -5.20 6.67
C ASP A 81 8.84 -4.89 8.05
N CYS A 82 8.05 -4.30 8.96
CA CYS A 82 8.53 -4.00 10.31
C CYS A 82 8.77 -5.28 11.12
N ALA A 83 7.90 -6.27 10.99
CA ALA A 83 8.03 -7.55 11.69
C ALA A 83 9.18 -8.39 11.13
N ASP A 84 9.35 -8.47 9.81
CA ASP A 84 10.47 -9.16 9.19
C ASP A 84 11.81 -8.48 9.50
N GLY A 85 11.82 -7.15 9.63
CA GLY A 85 12.96 -6.40 10.13
C GLY A 85 13.45 -6.86 11.51
N CYS A 86 12.61 -7.46 12.36
CA CYS A 86 13.03 -8.01 13.65
C CYS A 86 13.89 -9.29 13.52
N GLY A 87 13.83 -9.98 12.37
CA GLY A 87 14.66 -11.15 12.09
C GLY A 87 16.15 -10.85 11.87
N GLY A 88 16.50 -9.57 11.64
CA GLY A 88 17.89 -9.13 11.51
C GLY A 88 18.56 -8.81 12.85
N ARG A 89 19.78 -9.31 13.06
CA ARG A 89 20.57 -9.11 14.29
C ARG A 89 21.24 -7.74 14.35
N ASP A 90 21.72 -7.25 13.21
CA ASP A 90 22.40 -5.97 13.07
C ASP A 90 21.66 -5.05 12.06
N ARG A 91 21.95 -3.75 12.08
CA ARG A 91 21.27 -2.76 11.21
C ARG A 91 21.36 -3.10 9.71
N GLU A 92 22.48 -3.64 9.25
CA GLU A 92 22.68 -3.97 7.85
C GLU A 92 21.80 -5.15 7.44
N SER A 93 21.73 -6.19 8.27
CA SER A 93 20.85 -7.35 8.07
C SER A 93 19.37 -6.95 8.03
N ARG A 94 18.91 -6.08 8.94
CA ARG A 94 17.52 -5.58 8.95
C ARG A 94 17.17 -4.83 7.67
N LEU A 95 18.06 -3.94 7.22
CA LEU A 95 17.87 -3.18 5.98
C LEU A 95 17.96 -4.04 4.73
N ARG A 96 18.69 -5.16 4.76
CA ARG A 96 18.69 -6.14 3.67
C ARG A 96 17.36 -6.89 3.61
N ILE A 97 16.84 -7.35 4.75
CA ILE A 97 15.56 -8.05 4.83
C ILE A 97 14.41 -7.17 4.32
N MET A 98 14.32 -5.91 4.79
CA MET A 98 13.27 -4.96 4.33
C MET A 98 13.35 -4.57 2.84
N LYS A 99 14.46 -4.88 2.15
CA LYS A 99 14.61 -4.62 0.71
C LYS A 99 14.34 -5.86 -0.13
N ASP A 100 14.24 -7.02 0.51
CA ASP A 100 13.82 -8.23 -0.15
C ASP A 100 12.32 -8.16 -0.43
N HIS A 101 11.89 -8.73 -1.55
CA HIS A 101 10.47 -8.87 -1.88
C HIS A 101 9.86 -10.14 -1.27
N ALA A 102 10.68 -11.01 -0.68
CA ALA A 102 10.22 -12.19 0.02
C ALA A 102 9.60 -11.83 1.38
N VAL A 103 8.39 -12.29 1.63
CA VAL A 103 7.74 -12.19 2.94
C VAL A 103 8.28 -13.27 3.86
N GLY A 104 8.74 -12.88 5.05
CA GLY A 104 9.24 -13.81 6.06
C GLY A 104 8.13 -14.38 6.96
N VAL A 105 8.52 -15.31 7.83
CA VAL A 105 7.61 -15.93 8.80
C VAL A 105 7.11 -14.91 9.82
N TYR A 106 7.95 -13.95 10.22
CA TYR A 106 7.58 -12.90 11.16
C TYR A 106 6.55 -11.96 10.56
N GLY A 107 6.75 -11.51 9.32
CA GLY A 107 5.82 -10.68 8.58
C GLY A 107 4.48 -11.37 8.37
N THR A 108 4.50 -12.63 7.94
CA THR A 108 3.29 -13.45 7.77
C THR A 108 2.52 -13.61 9.08
N ALA A 109 3.21 -13.99 10.16
CA ALA A 109 2.58 -14.16 11.47
C ALA A 109 1.98 -12.86 12.00
N ALA A 110 2.70 -11.74 11.86
CA ALA A 110 2.22 -10.43 12.27
C ALA A 110 0.94 -10.01 11.53
N VAL A 111 0.91 -10.17 10.20
CA VAL A 111 -0.28 -9.85 9.39
C VAL A 111 -1.46 -10.74 9.74
N VAL A 112 -1.26 -12.05 9.89
CA VAL A 112 -2.34 -12.99 10.24
C VAL A 112 -2.91 -12.65 11.61
N LEU A 113 -2.05 -12.47 12.62
CA LEU A 113 -2.50 -12.11 13.98
C LEU A 113 -3.21 -10.76 14.01
N ALA A 114 -2.73 -9.77 13.26
CA ALA A 114 -3.37 -8.47 13.16
C ALA A 114 -4.76 -8.54 12.52
N LEU A 115 -4.92 -9.29 11.42
CA LEU A 115 -6.21 -9.48 10.77
C LEU A 115 -7.20 -10.24 11.67
N VAL A 116 -6.76 -11.30 12.34
CA VAL A 116 -7.59 -12.06 13.28
C VAL A 116 -8.05 -11.16 14.43
N LEU A 117 -7.13 -10.39 15.03
CA LEU A 117 -7.45 -9.46 16.10
C LEU A 117 -8.42 -8.39 15.63
N GLN A 118 -8.22 -7.84 14.44
CA GLN A 118 -9.09 -6.81 13.87
C GLN A 118 -10.50 -7.35 13.62
N ILE A 119 -10.64 -8.55 13.04
CA ILE A 119 -11.94 -9.18 12.80
C ILE A 119 -12.65 -9.45 14.13
N ALA A 120 -11.94 -10.02 15.12
CA ALA A 120 -12.50 -10.28 16.44
C ALA A 120 -12.97 -9.00 17.14
N ALA A 121 -12.19 -7.92 17.05
CA ALA A 121 -12.55 -6.62 17.62
C ALA A 121 -13.79 -6.01 16.95
N VAL A 122 -13.87 -6.03 15.62
CA VAL A 122 -15.06 -5.54 14.90
C VAL A 122 -16.29 -6.37 15.25
N GLN A 123 -16.16 -7.70 15.29
CA GLN A 123 -17.24 -8.59 15.66
C GLN A 123 -17.74 -8.33 17.09
N ALA A 124 -16.84 -8.03 18.04
CA ALA A 124 -17.21 -7.69 19.41
C ALA A 124 -17.97 -6.35 19.47
N LEU A 125 -17.54 -5.35 18.70
CA LEU A 125 -18.21 -4.04 18.61
C LEU A 125 -19.64 -4.16 18.09
N LEU A 126 -19.87 -4.98 17.06
CA LEU A 126 -21.20 -5.22 16.49
C LEU A 126 -22.20 -5.79 17.50
N GLY A 127 -21.73 -6.55 18.51
CA GLY A 127 -22.58 -7.08 19.57
C GLY A 127 -22.72 -6.18 20.80
N SER A 128 -21.93 -5.10 20.88
CA SER A 128 -21.82 -4.26 22.10
C SER A 128 -22.31 -2.83 21.89
N LEU A 129 -22.37 -2.35 20.65
CA LEU A 129 -22.69 -0.97 20.32
C LEU A 129 -23.78 -0.89 19.26
N GLU A 130 -24.55 0.18 19.32
CA GLU A 130 -25.44 0.59 18.24
C GLU A 130 -24.65 1.00 16.98
N TRP A 131 -25.33 1.06 15.84
CA TRP A 131 -24.75 1.36 14.53
C TRP A 131 -23.87 2.61 14.51
N TRP A 132 -24.31 3.69 15.15
CA TRP A 132 -23.58 4.96 15.20
C TRP A 132 -22.32 4.85 16.06
N GLY A 133 -22.36 4.02 17.11
CA GLY A 133 -21.22 3.74 17.99
C GLY A 133 -20.13 2.96 17.24
N VAL A 134 -20.53 1.93 16.49
CA VAL A 134 -19.61 1.17 15.62
C VAL A 134 -18.93 2.08 14.60
N VAL A 135 -19.69 2.92 13.91
CA VAL A 135 -19.16 3.88 12.93
C VAL A 135 -18.20 4.89 13.58
N ALA A 136 -18.58 5.46 14.73
CA ALA A 136 -17.77 6.45 15.44
C ALA A 136 -16.45 5.88 15.95
N VAL A 137 -16.47 4.65 16.51
CA VAL A 137 -15.26 3.96 16.97
C VAL A 137 -14.34 3.66 15.81
N LEU A 138 -14.83 3.06 14.72
CA LEU A 138 -13.98 2.72 13.58
C LEU A 138 -13.45 3.96 12.84
N ALA A 139 -14.23 5.03 12.74
CA ALA A 139 -13.75 6.32 12.24
C ALA A 139 -12.63 6.89 13.12
N SER A 140 -12.78 6.83 14.45
CA SER A 140 -11.76 7.29 15.39
C SER A 140 -10.48 6.47 15.29
N VAL A 141 -10.59 5.13 15.21
CA VAL A 141 -9.44 4.22 15.01
C VAL A 141 -8.75 4.52 13.67
N GLY A 142 -9.50 4.73 12.61
CA GLY A 142 -8.96 5.12 11.30
C GLY A 142 -8.17 6.43 11.35
N ALA A 143 -8.70 7.45 12.04
CA ALA A 143 -8.02 8.73 12.24
C ALA A 143 -6.73 8.59 13.05
N LEU A 144 -6.79 7.83 14.16
CA LEU A 144 -5.67 7.59 15.05
C LEU A 144 -4.55 6.80 14.36
N SER A 145 -4.90 5.76 13.61
CA SER A 145 -3.95 4.96 12.82
C SER A 145 -3.12 5.83 11.86
N ARG A 146 -3.79 6.73 11.12
CA ARG A 146 -3.16 7.61 10.13
C ARG A 146 -2.37 8.75 10.78
N SER A 147 -2.78 9.18 11.97
CA SER A 147 -2.02 10.11 12.82
C SER A 147 -0.75 9.46 13.37
N GLY A 148 -0.82 8.18 13.74
CA GLY A 148 0.31 7.38 14.22
C GLY A 148 1.41 7.26 13.16
N MET A 149 1.03 6.97 11.90
CA MET A 149 1.96 6.93 10.76
C MET A 149 2.73 8.25 10.61
N LEU A 150 2.03 9.40 10.66
CA LEU A 150 2.67 10.71 10.57
C LEU A 150 3.64 10.95 11.73
N THR A 151 3.23 10.57 12.95
CA THR A 151 4.04 10.74 14.16
C THR A 151 5.35 9.97 14.05
N VAL A 152 5.30 8.72 13.56
CA VAL A 152 6.50 7.91 13.30
C VAL A 152 7.35 8.53 12.20
N ALA A 153 6.74 8.93 11.08
CA ALA A 153 7.44 9.55 9.95
C ALA A 153 8.15 10.87 10.32
N LEU A 154 7.59 11.66 11.23
CA LEU A 154 8.18 12.90 11.73
C LEU A 154 9.29 12.67 12.76
N ARG A 155 9.19 11.61 13.56
CA ARG A 155 10.19 11.27 14.60
C ARG A 155 11.41 10.54 14.04
N LEU A 156 11.24 9.77 12.96
CA LEU A 156 12.36 9.11 12.30
C LEU A 156 13.10 10.12 11.41
N ARG A 157 14.36 10.44 11.77
CA ARG A 157 15.25 11.24 10.91
C ARG A 157 15.40 10.57 9.55
N ARG A 158 15.12 11.30 8.46
CA ARG A 158 15.40 10.86 7.09
C ARG A 158 16.86 10.41 6.99
N GLY A 159 17.08 9.13 6.72
CA GLY A 159 18.41 8.59 6.46
C GLY A 159 18.91 9.06 5.09
N GLY A 160 19.59 10.21 5.04
CA GLY A 160 20.52 10.62 3.98
C GLY A 160 19.96 10.82 2.54
N PRO A 161 20.61 11.66 1.72
CA PRO A 161 20.11 12.02 0.39
C PRO A 161 20.45 10.95 -0.64
N ARG A 162 19.68 9.86 -0.73
CA ARG A 162 19.72 8.92 -1.87
C ARG A 162 18.50 8.01 -1.95
N GLY A 163 17.31 8.52 -1.61
CA GLY A 163 16.08 7.90 -2.08
C GLY A 163 15.93 8.23 -3.55
N ARG A 164 16.19 7.27 -4.45
CA ARG A 164 15.68 7.34 -5.82
C ARG A 164 14.22 7.75 -5.69
N ARG A 165 13.83 8.88 -6.29
CA ARG A 165 12.43 9.22 -6.49
C ARG A 165 11.79 7.96 -7.04
N GLY A 166 10.95 7.30 -6.25
CA GLY A 166 10.13 6.22 -6.74
C GLY A 166 9.34 6.86 -7.87
N ARG A 167 9.76 6.60 -9.11
CA ARG A 167 8.86 6.73 -10.23
C ARG A 167 7.83 5.67 -9.90
N SER A 168 6.76 6.15 -9.30
CA SER A 168 5.56 5.38 -9.11
C SER A 168 5.30 4.75 -10.49
N CYS A 169 5.22 3.42 -10.57
CA CYS A 169 4.91 2.70 -11.82
C CYS A 169 3.48 2.97 -12.31
N TRP A 170 2.94 4.14 -11.96
CA TRP A 170 1.67 4.71 -12.39
C TRP A 170 1.83 5.45 -13.73
N GLY A 171 3.02 5.36 -14.35
CA GLY A 171 3.28 5.82 -15.71
C GLY A 171 2.76 4.89 -16.82
N CYS A 172 1.77 4.04 -16.55
CA CYS A 172 0.97 3.45 -17.61
C CYS A 172 -0.16 4.44 -17.92
N GLY A 173 -0.11 5.07 -19.10
CA GLY A 173 -1.13 5.99 -19.59
C GLY A 173 -2.54 5.35 -19.66
N PRO A 174 -3.54 6.09 -20.13
CA PRO A 174 -4.95 5.69 -20.09
C PRO A 174 -5.22 4.51 -21.04
N ALA A 175 -4.88 3.30 -20.61
CA ALA A 175 -5.26 2.06 -21.28
C ALA A 175 -5.98 1.20 -20.25
N ARG A 176 -7.32 1.27 -20.33
CA ARG A 176 -8.33 0.40 -19.73
C ARG A 176 -7.80 -0.55 -18.65
N TRP A 177 -8.06 -0.20 -17.40
CA TRP A 177 -8.13 -1.17 -16.30
C TRP A 177 -9.28 -2.16 -16.55
N SER A 178 -9.03 -3.20 -17.34
CA SER A 178 -9.86 -4.40 -17.35
C SER A 178 -9.23 -5.41 -16.39
N TRP A 179 -10.00 -5.85 -15.39
CA TRP A 179 -9.61 -6.82 -14.36
C TRP A 179 -8.94 -8.11 -14.89
N GLN A 180 -9.08 -8.44 -16.17
CA GLN A 180 -8.50 -9.64 -16.79
C GLN A 180 -6.99 -9.57 -17.07
N ALA A 181 -6.38 -8.37 -17.13
CA ALA A 181 -4.96 -8.23 -17.47
C ALA A 181 -4.00 -8.55 -16.30
N ALA A 182 -4.48 -8.51 -15.05
CA ALA A 182 -3.64 -8.71 -13.86
C ALA A 182 -3.17 -10.16 -13.65
N TRP A 183 -3.79 -11.13 -14.33
CA TRP A 183 -3.51 -12.57 -14.10
C TRP A 183 -2.75 -13.26 -15.23
N ARG A 184 -2.53 -12.60 -16.38
CA ARG A 184 -1.88 -13.25 -17.53
C ARG A 184 -0.51 -12.61 -17.80
N GLY A 185 0.53 -13.25 -17.27
CA GLY A 185 1.79 -13.34 -18.00
C GLY A 185 2.99 -12.64 -17.38
N CYS A 186 3.44 -13.09 -16.21
CA CYS A 186 4.86 -13.01 -15.87
C CYS A 186 5.53 -14.34 -16.28
N ARG A 187 5.79 -14.55 -17.59
CA ARG A 187 6.63 -15.67 -18.05
C ARG A 187 8.09 -15.25 -17.90
N ARG A 188 8.82 -15.88 -16.97
CA ARG A 188 10.28 -15.89 -16.98
C ARG A 188 10.74 -16.52 -18.29
N SER A 189 11.43 -15.76 -19.15
CA SER A 189 12.23 -16.35 -20.22
C SER A 189 13.70 -16.26 -19.84
N ARG A 190 14.40 -17.40 -19.94
CA ARG A 190 15.82 -17.55 -19.63
C ARG A 190 16.56 -17.53 -20.97
N SER A 191 17.02 -16.36 -21.43
CA SER A 191 17.96 -16.33 -22.55
C SER A 191 19.37 -16.55 -22.01
N GLY A 192 19.88 -17.77 -22.20
CA GLY A 192 21.30 -18.06 -21.99
C GLY A 192 22.15 -17.47 -23.11
N ARG A 193 23.08 -16.59 -22.76
CA ARG A 193 24.49 -16.61 -23.17
C ARG A 193 25.21 -15.43 -22.49
N SER A 194 26.18 -15.79 -21.64
CA SER A 194 27.29 -14.98 -21.10
C SER A 194 27.00 -13.50 -20.76
N GLY A 195 26.80 -13.21 -19.48
CA GLY A 195 26.85 -11.84 -18.95
C GLY A 195 25.88 -11.65 -17.79
N SER A 196 26.43 -11.49 -16.59
CA SER A 196 25.71 -11.25 -15.34
C SER A 196 24.84 -9.97 -15.39
N GLY A 197 23.53 -10.12 -15.52
CA GLY A 197 22.58 -9.02 -15.37
C GLY A 197 21.13 -9.49 -15.43
N TRP A 198 20.38 -9.28 -14.35
CA TRP A 198 18.92 -9.44 -14.36
C TRP A 198 18.31 -8.16 -14.96
N GLY A 199 17.72 -8.26 -16.13
CA GLY A 199 16.96 -7.19 -16.77
C GLY A 199 15.49 -7.56 -16.89
N TYR A 200 14.60 -6.64 -16.52
CA TYR A 200 13.17 -6.75 -16.79
C TYR A 200 12.89 -6.09 -18.15
N ALA A 201 12.29 -6.81 -19.08
CA ALA A 201 11.83 -6.26 -20.36
C ALA A 201 10.30 -6.13 -20.34
N CYS A 202 9.78 -4.93 -20.57
CA CYS A 202 8.37 -4.73 -20.91
C CYS A 202 8.21 -4.96 -22.42
N CYS A 203 7.59 -6.06 -22.84
CA CYS A 203 7.16 -6.25 -24.23
C CYS A 203 5.65 -6.00 -24.32
N SER A 204 5.23 -5.14 -25.24
CA SER A 204 3.84 -4.98 -25.64
C SER A 204 3.56 -5.81 -26.89
N PRO A 205 2.51 -6.64 -26.95
CA PRO A 205 1.98 -7.13 -28.22
C PRO A 205 1.07 -6.05 -28.87
N PRO A 206 1.00 -5.92 -30.22
CA PRO A 206 1.64 -6.72 -31.25
C PRO A 206 2.51 -5.84 -32.18
N SER A 207 3.76 -5.55 -31.83
CA SER A 207 4.80 -5.22 -32.81
C SER A 207 6.17 -5.09 -32.14
N SER A 208 7.09 -5.96 -32.57
CA SER A 208 8.56 -5.89 -32.44
C SER A 208 9.15 -5.21 -31.19
N CYS A 209 9.67 -6.01 -30.24
CA CYS A 209 10.50 -5.49 -29.15
C CYS A 209 11.79 -4.87 -29.72
N ARG A 210 11.91 -3.53 -29.75
CA ARG A 210 13.18 -2.82 -29.98
C ARG A 210 13.85 -2.54 -28.65
N CYS A 211 15.01 -3.15 -28.44
CA CYS A 211 15.90 -2.85 -27.32
C CYS A 211 16.55 -1.48 -27.59
N SER A 212 16.04 -0.39 -27.00
CA SER A 212 16.68 0.92 -27.12
C SER A 212 17.83 1.03 -26.10
N SER A 213 19.06 1.05 -26.59
CA SER A 213 20.31 1.21 -25.82
C SER A 213 20.55 2.62 -25.27
N ARG A 214 19.54 3.50 -25.25
CA ARG A 214 19.69 4.92 -24.85
C ARG A 214 19.28 5.18 -23.40
N CYS A 215 19.89 4.46 -22.47
CA CYS A 215 19.84 4.86 -21.06
C CYS A 215 21.18 4.54 -20.39
N GLY A 216 22.23 5.26 -20.78
CA GLY A 216 23.55 5.13 -20.17
C GLY A 216 24.64 5.82 -20.96
N ARG A 217 24.76 7.15 -20.80
CA ARG A 217 25.99 7.96 -20.90
C ARG A 217 25.61 9.45 -20.87
N SER A 218 25.47 10.01 -19.67
CA SER A 218 25.59 11.46 -19.49
C SER A 218 27.08 11.80 -19.29
N GLY A 219 27.71 12.20 -20.40
CA GLY A 219 28.82 13.14 -20.51
C GLY A 219 30.01 13.06 -19.54
N ARG A 220 31.12 12.49 -20.02
CA ARG A 220 32.46 13.05 -19.79
C ARG A 220 33.03 13.49 -21.15
N SER A 221 33.57 14.72 -21.15
CA SER A 221 34.59 15.30 -22.05
C SER A 221 34.21 15.90 -23.41
N ALA A 222 34.34 17.23 -23.50
CA ALA A 222 35.02 18.06 -24.52
C ALA A 222 34.73 19.55 -24.14
N ALA A 223 35.64 20.52 -24.10
CA ALA A 223 37.02 20.70 -24.52
C ALA A 223 37.74 21.64 -23.54
#